data_AF-Q0J434-F1
#
_entry.id   AF-Q0J434-F1
#
_cell.length_a   1.000
_cell.length_b   1.000
_cell.length_c   1.000
_cell.angle_alpha   90.00
_cell.angle_beta   90.00
_cell.angle_gamma   90.00
#
_symmetry.space_group_name_H-M   'P 1'
#
loop_
_entity.id
_entity.type
_entity.pdbx_description
1 polymer ?
#
loop_
_entity_poly.entity_id
_entity_poly.type
_entity_poly.pdbx_seq_one_letter_code
_entity_poly.pdbx_strand_id
1 'polypeptide(L)'
;YDALRRTRGDGNCFYRSFMFSYLEHILETQDKAEVERILKKIEQCKKTLADLGYIEFTFEDFFSIFIDQLESVLQGHESSIGAEELLERTRDQMVSDYVVMFFRFVTSGEIQRRAEFFEPFISGLTNSTVVQFCKASVEPMGEESDHVHIIALSDALGVPIRVMYLDRSSCDAGNISVNHHDFSPEANSSDGAAAAEKPYITLLYRPGHYDILYPK
;
A
#
# COMPACT_ATOMS: atom_id res chain seq x y z
N TYR A 1 2.95 -5.78 -20.02
CA TYR A 1 3.26 -4.49 -19.42
C TYR A 1 3.94 -3.65 -20.46
N ASP A 2 3.46 -2.42 -20.64
CA ASP A 2 3.95 -1.50 -21.68
C ASP A 2 4.89 -0.45 -21.11
N ALA A 3 4.82 -0.14 -19.82
CA ALA A 3 5.73 0.78 -19.16
C ALA A 3 6.09 0.35 -17.73
N LEU A 4 7.21 0.89 -17.25
CA LEU A 4 7.72 0.75 -15.89
C LEU A 4 8.00 2.15 -15.34
N ARG A 5 7.48 2.48 -14.17
CA ARG A 5 7.87 3.68 -13.42
C ARG A 5 8.72 3.27 -12.23
N ARG A 6 9.95 3.79 -12.23
CA ARG A 6 10.91 3.54 -11.16
C ARG A 6 10.54 4.32 -9.91
N THR A 7 10.66 3.66 -8.76
CA THR A 7 10.47 4.26 -7.44
C THR A 7 11.83 4.39 -6.74
N ARG A 8 11.96 5.34 -5.80
CA ARG A 8 13.16 5.53 -4.98
C ARG A 8 13.44 4.27 -4.14
N GLY A 9 14.68 3.77 -4.18
CA GLY A 9 15.13 2.65 -3.35
C GLY A 9 15.66 3.14 -2.01
N ASP A 10 14.79 3.18 -1.00
CA ASP A 10 15.12 3.66 0.36
C ASP A 10 14.41 2.84 1.46
N GLY A 11 14.03 1.60 1.15
CA GLY A 11 13.23 0.74 2.03
C GLY A 11 11.73 1.09 2.06
N ASN A 12 11.31 2.25 1.56
CA ASN A 12 9.90 2.65 1.51
C ASN A 12 9.27 2.47 0.12
N CYS A 13 10.00 1.84 -0.80
CA CYS A 13 9.61 1.73 -2.21
C CYS A 13 8.22 1.13 -2.40
N PHE A 14 7.83 0.09 -1.65
CA PHE A 14 6.49 -0.48 -1.69
C PHE A 14 5.41 0.59 -1.43
N TYR A 15 5.48 1.27 -0.30
CA TYR A 15 4.51 2.30 0.07
C TYR A 15 4.49 3.47 -0.90
N ARG A 16 5.67 3.90 -1.40
CA ARG A 16 5.74 4.97 -2.42
C ARG A 16 5.16 4.54 -3.76
N SER A 17 5.39 3.30 -4.18
CA SER A 17 4.79 2.73 -5.40
C SER A 17 3.28 2.61 -5.26
N PHE A 18 2.80 2.08 -4.13
CA PHE A 18 1.37 1.98 -3.81
C PHE A 18 0.71 3.35 -3.82
N MET A 19 1.28 4.33 -3.08
CA MET A 19 0.81 5.72 -3.04
C MET A 19 0.57 6.27 -4.43
N PHE A 20 1.60 6.22 -5.28
CA PHE A 20 1.56 6.85 -6.58
C PHE A 20 0.59 6.12 -7.52
N SER A 21 0.64 4.79 -7.58
CA SER A 21 -0.29 4.00 -8.40
C SER A 21 -1.75 4.21 -8.00
N TYR A 22 -2.03 4.27 -6.70
CA TYR A 22 -3.38 4.47 -6.19
C TYR A 22 -3.89 5.87 -6.53
N LEU A 23 -3.11 6.93 -6.26
CA LEU A 23 -3.50 8.30 -6.56
C LEU A 23 -3.60 8.57 -8.07
N GLU A 24 -2.70 8.01 -8.88
CA GLU A 24 -2.76 8.09 -10.34
C GLU A 24 -4.02 7.40 -10.87
N HIS A 25 -4.39 6.24 -10.32
CA HIS A 25 -5.64 5.56 -10.67
C HIS A 25 -6.86 6.44 -10.41
N ILE A 26 -6.98 7.05 -9.22
CA ILE A 26 -8.09 7.96 -8.89
C ILE A 26 -8.08 9.20 -9.80
N LEU A 27 -6.90 9.74 -10.11
CA LEU A 27 -6.76 10.87 -11.02
C LEU A 27 -7.28 10.54 -12.43
N GLU A 28 -7.03 9.32 -12.91
CA GLU A 28 -7.47 8.88 -14.24
C GLU A 28 -8.96 8.52 -14.29
N THR A 29 -9.45 7.77 -13.30
CA THR A 29 -10.84 7.26 -13.29
C THR A 29 -11.84 8.28 -12.78
N GLN A 30 -11.40 9.23 -11.95
CA GLN A 30 -12.26 10.18 -11.25
C GLN A 30 -13.36 9.49 -10.44
N ASP A 31 -13.04 8.30 -9.89
CA ASP A 31 -13.98 7.48 -9.14
C ASP A 31 -14.24 8.05 -7.74
N LYS A 32 -15.27 8.90 -7.65
CA LYS A 32 -15.72 9.50 -6.40
C LYS A 32 -16.23 8.47 -5.39
N ALA A 33 -16.82 7.37 -5.85
CA ALA A 33 -17.35 6.34 -4.96
C ALA A 33 -16.20 5.59 -4.27
N GLU A 34 -15.11 5.33 -4.99
CA GLU A 34 -13.89 4.76 -4.42
C GLU A 34 -13.25 5.70 -3.38
N VAL A 35 -13.17 7.00 -3.68
CA VAL A 35 -12.66 8.00 -2.72
C VAL A 35 -13.51 8.03 -1.45
N GLU A 36 -14.85 8.10 -1.56
CA GLU A 36 -15.74 8.04 -0.41
C GLU A 36 -15.60 6.75 0.40
N ARG A 37 -15.40 5.61 -0.27
CA ARG A 37 -15.16 4.31 0.38
C ARG A 37 -13.85 4.34 1.17
N ILE A 38 -12.79 4.89 0.59
CA ILE A 38 -11.46 4.91 1.20
C ILE A 38 -11.39 5.90 2.36
N LEU A 39 -12.07 7.05 2.28
CA LEU A 39 -12.21 7.95 3.44
C LEU A 39 -12.86 7.24 4.63
N LYS A 40 -13.88 6.39 4.41
CA LYS A 40 -14.48 5.57 5.48
C LYS A 40 -13.50 4.53 6.03
N LYS A 41 -12.66 3.92 5.19
CA LYS A 41 -11.61 2.98 5.61
C LYS A 41 -10.52 3.68 6.43
N ILE A 42 -10.11 4.87 6.03
CA ILE A 42 -9.14 5.69 6.76
C ILE A 42 -9.66 5.98 8.18
N GLU A 43 -10.93 6.34 8.32
CA GLU A 43 -11.54 6.57 9.63
C GLU A 43 -11.55 5.29 10.51
N GLN A 44 -11.83 4.14 9.92
CA GLN A 44 -11.73 2.85 10.62
C GLN A 44 -10.29 2.54 11.07
N CYS A 45 -9.29 2.89 10.24
CA CYS A 45 -7.87 2.73 10.58
C CYS A 45 -7.47 3.65 11.75
N LYS A 46 -7.91 4.91 11.75
CA LYS A 46 -7.69 5.83 12.88
C LYS A 46 -8.25 5.26 14.18
N LYS A 47 -9.50 4.79 14.15
CA LYS A 47 -10.13 4.15 15.30
C LYS A 47 -9.36 2.92 15.76
N THR A 48 -8.90 2.08 14.83
CA THR A 48 -8.11 0.88 15.17
C THR A 48 -6.84 1.26 15.93
N LEU A 49 -6.12 2.31 15.50
CA LEU A 49 -4.93 2.79 16.22
C LEU A 49 -5.28 3.33 17.61
N ALA A 50 -6.36 4.08 17.75
CA ALA A 50 -6.83 4.56 19.05
C ALA A 50 -7.19 3.41 20.00
N ASP A 51 -7.90 2.39 19.51
CA ASP A 51 -8.28 1.19 20.27
C ASP A 51 -7.04 0.36 20.70
N LEU A 52 -5.96 0.42 19.91
CA LEU A 52 -4.64 -0.17 20.24
C LEU A 52 -3.81 0.69 21.22
N GLY A 53 -4.31 1.86 21.63
CA GLY A 53 -3.67 2.74 22.60
C GLY A 53 -2.71 3.77 22.02
N TYR A 54 -2.71 4.00 20.70
CA TYR A 54 -1.96 5.09 20.09
C TYR A 54 -2.64 6.42 20.41
N ILE A 55 -1.84 7.43 20.75
CA ILE A 55 -2.36 8.76 21.02
C ILE A 55 -2.54 9.51 19.69
N GLU A 56 -3.73 10.04 19.43
CA GLU A 56 -4.13 10.61 18.13
C GLU A 56 -3.13 11.60 17.54
N PHE A 57 -2.63 12.55 18.34
CA PHE A 57 -1.66 13.56 17.89
C PHE A 57 -0.35 12.98 17.34
N THR A 58 -0.05 11.70 17.62
CA THR A 58 1.18 11.04 17.13
C THR A 58 1.08 10.58 15.68
N PHE A 59 -0.12 10.51 15.11
CA PHE A 59 -0.34 10.04 13.74
C PHE A 59 -1.33 10.87 12.91
N GLU A 60 -2.14 11.73 13.54
CA GLU A 60 -3.22 12.46 12.85
C GLU A 60 -2.75 13.30 11.65
N ASP A 61 -1.56 13.91 11.75
CA ASP A 61 -0.98 14.70 10.66
C ASP A 61 -0.69 13.85 9.43
N PHE A 62 -0.18 12.62 9.61
CA PHE A 62 0.12 11.72 8.48
C PHE A 62 -1.15 11.34 7.73
N PHE A 63 -2.23 11.06 8.47
CA PHE A 63 -3.53 10.76 7.90
C PHE A 63 -4.10 11.96 7.15
N SER A 64 -3.98 13.15 7.73
CA SER A 64 -4.48 14.39 7.12
C SER A 64 -3.77 14.72 5.82
N ILE A 65 -2.45 14.54 5.75
CA ILE A 65 -1.68 14.74 4.52
C ILE A 65 -2.11 13.77 3.41
N PHE A 66 -2.36 12.49 3.73
CA PHE A 66 -2.84 11.54 2.72
C PHE A 66 -4.25 11.86 2.23
N ILE A 67 -5.16 12.25 3.15
CA ILE A 67 -6.51 12.70 2.79
C ILE A 67 -6.43 13.90 1.83
N ASP A 68 -5.57 14.89 2.10
CA ASP A 68 -5.35 16.03 1.21
C ASP A 68 -4.88 15.59 -0.19
N GLN A 69 -3.95 14.62 -0.28
CA GLN A 69 -3.50 14.10 -1.58
C GLN A 69 -4.63 13.38 -2.33
N LEU A 70 -5.44 12.59 -1.60
CA LEU A 70 -6.55 11.83 -2.17
C LEU A 70 -7.67 12.73 -2.67
N GLU A 71 -8.02 13.77 -1.93
CA GLU A 71 -9.02 14.75 -2.36
C GLU A 71 -8.49 15.57 -3.52
N SER A 72 -7.23 16.02 -3.47
CA SER A 72 -6.58 16.82 -4.52
C SER A 72 -6.64 16.18 -5.91
N VAL A 73 -6.59 14.85 -6.03
CA VAL A 73 -6.62 14.17 -7.35
C VAL A 73 -8.03 14.06 -7.96
N LEU A 74 -9.09 14.33 -7.20
CA LEU A 74 -10.43 14.48 -7.76
C LEU A 74 -10.57 15.85 -8.45
N GLN A 75 -11.29 15.89 -9.56
CA GLN A 75 -11.56 17.11 -10.30
C GLN A 75 -12.86 17.77 -9.83
N GLY A 76 -12.89 19.10 -9.88
CA GLY A 76 -14.09 19.91 -9.65
C GLY A 76 -14.10 20.71 -8.35
N HIS A 77 -12.95 20.87 -7.69
CA HIS A 77 -12.76 21.80 -6.56
C HIS A 77 -11.53 22.69 -6.78
N GLU A 78 -11.39 23.73 -5.95
CA GLU A 78 -10.34 24.75 -6.14
C GLU A 78 -8.92 24.21 -5.98
N SER A 79 -8.75 23.17 -5.15
CA SER A 79 -7.47 22.50 -4.89
C SER A 79 -7.18 21.30 -5.80
N SER A 80 -8.00 21.05 -6.84
CA SER A 80 -7.79 19.92 -7.76
C SER A 80 -6.46 20.03 -8.49
N ILE A 81 -5.75 18.90 -8.62
CA ILE A 81 -4.44 18.83 -9.27
C ILE A 81 -4.45 17.96 -10.53
N GLY A 82 -3.49 18.19 -11.42
CA GLY A 82 -3.23 17.35 -12.58
C GLY A 82 -2.10 16.35 -12.36
N ALA A 83 -1.78 15.56 -13.40
CA ALA A 83 -0.76 14.52 -13.33
C ALA A 83 0.67 15.05 -13.05
N GLU A 84 0.99 16.25 -13.56
CA GLU A 84 2.28 16.90 -13.33
C GLU A 84 2.46 17.28 -11.86
N GLU A 85 1.47 17.98 -11.29
CA GLU A 85 1.45 18.37 -9.87
C GLU A 85 1.41 17.14 -8.94
N LEU A 86 0.65 16.08 -9.28
CA LEU A 86 0.69 14.82 -8.53
C LEU A 86 2.11 14.25 -8.46
N LEU A 87 2.83 14.28 -9.59
CA LEU A 87 4.22 13.84 -9.66
C LEU A 87 5.16 14.73 -8.85
N GLU A 88 4.93 16.04 -8.83
CA GLU A 88 5.71 16.98 -8.01
C GLU A 88 5.49 16.74 -6.52
N ARG A 89 4.23 16.66 -6.06
CA ARG A 89 3.90 16.41 -4.66
C ARG A 89 4.42 15.07 -4.15
N THR A 90 4.30 14.01 -4.95
CA THR A 90 4.81 12.69 -4.55
C THR A 90 6.34 12.58 -4.55
N ARG A 91 7.03 13.51 -5.22
CA ARG A 91 8.49 13.68 -5.18
C ARG A 91 8.96 14.60 -4.06
N ASP A 92 8.11 15.49 -3.56
CA ASP A 92 8.43 16.30 -2.39
C ASP A 92 8.73 15.39 -1.19
N GLN A 93 9.85 15.63 -0.53
CA GLN A 93 10.33 14.72 0.50
C GLN A 93 9.39 14.70 1.71
N MET A 94 8.87 15.86 2.12
CA MET A 94 8.01 15.95 3.28
C MET A 94 6.67 15.27 3.02
N VAL A 95 6.01 15.59 1.91
CA VAL A 95 4.73 14.97 1.52
C VAL A 95 4.88 13.46 1.38
N SER A 96 5.89 13.02 0.63
CA SER A 96 6.13 11.60 0.38
C SER A 96 6.43 10.82 1.68
N ASP A 97 7.25 11.37 2.58
CA ASP A 97 7.57 10.71 3.86
C ASP A 97 6.37 10.67 4.82
N TYR A 98 5.54 11.71 4.85
CA TYR A 98 4.32 11.73 5.68
C TYR A 98 3.29 10.71 5.22
N VAL A 99 3.09 10.59 3.90
CA VAL A 99 2.18 9.58 3.35
C VAL A 99 2.73 8.17 3.56
N VAL A 100 4.04 7.96 3.48
CA VAL A 100 4.65 6.67 3.85
C VAL A 100 4.35 6.35 5.32
N MET A 101 4.52 7.30 6.24
CA MET A 101 4.20 7.08 7.65
C MET A 101 2.73 6.75 7.86
N PHE A 102 1.81 7.40 7.15
CA PHE A 102 0.40 7.02 7.15
C PHE A 102 0.20 5.54 6.81
N PHE A 103 0.77 5.06 5.70
CA PHE A 103 0.64 3.66 5.31
C PHE A 103 1.30 2.70 6.30
N ARG A 104 2.44 3.07 6.90
CA ARG A 104 3.10 2.29 7.95
C ARG A 104 2.22 2.14 9.19
N PHE A 105 1.56 3.21 9.63
CA PHE A 105 0.61 3.15 10.75
C PHE A 105 -0.63 2.33 10.41
N VAL A 106 -1.21 2.49 9.22
CA VAL A 106 -2.33 1.65 8.75
C VAL A 106 -1.95 0.17 8.77
N THR A 107 -0.77 -0.15 8.23
CA THR A 107 -0.23 -1.53 8.20
C THR A 107 -0.02 -2.07 9.62
N SER A 108 0.62 -1.29 10.50
CA SER A 108 0.86 -1.67 11.89
C SER A 108 -0.44 -1.93 12.66
N GLY A 109 -1.44 -1.05 12.47
CA GLY A 109 -2.76 -1.17 13.09
C GLY A 109 -3.49 -2.44 12.65
N GLU A 110 -3.50 -2.76 11.36
CA GLU A 110 -4.15 -3.96 10.84
C GLU A 110 -3.46 -5.25 11.31
N ILE A 111 -2.12 -5.27 11.30
CA ILE A 111 -1.34 -6.41 11.80
C ILE A 111 -1.67 -6.69 13.27
N GLN A 112 -1.70 -5.65 14.11
CA GLN A 112 -1.98 -5.81 15.54
C GLN A 112 -3.45 -6.15 15.81
N ARG A 113 -4.39 -5.55 15.08
CA ARG A 113 -5.83 -5.86 15.20
C ARG A 113 -6.13 -7.32 14.87
N ARG A 114 -5.39 -7.91 13.93
CA ARG A 114 -5.49 -9.31 13.52
C ARG A 114 -4.27 -10.12 13.96
N ALA A 115 -3.79 -9.88 15.18
CA ALA A 115 -2.60 -10.54 15.70
C ALA A 115 -2.64 -12.07 15.54
N GLU A 116 -3.77 -12.73 15.85
CA GLU A 116 -3.91 -14.20 15.72
C GLU A 116 -3.67 -14.71 14.29
N PHE A 117 -4.06 -13.92 13.27
CA PHE A 117 -3.82 -14.26 11.87
C PHE A 117 -2.36 -14.04 11.49
N PHE A 118 -1.76 -12.92 11.91
CA PHE A 118 -0.40 -12.55 11.50
C PHE A 118 0.71 -13.23 12.32
N GLU A 119 0.43 -13.65 13.55
CA GLU A 119 1.41 -14.20 14.49
C GLU A 119 2.19 -15.40 13.94
N PRO A 120 1.58 -16.40 13.26
CA PRO A 120 2.33 -17.51 12.70
C PRO A 120 3.37 -17.09 11.66
N PHE A 121 3.03 -16.10 10.81
CA PHE A 121 3.94 -15.58 9.79
C PHE A 121 5.09 -14.78 10.44
N ILE A 122 4.77 -13.93 11.42
CA ILE A 122 5.75 -13.08 12.12
C ILE A 122 6.72 -13.93 12.96
N SER A 123 6.20 -14.93 13.68
CA SER A 123 7.00 -15.85 14.49
C SER A 123 8.00 -16.62 13.62
N GLY A 124 7.57 -17.05 12.43
CA GLY A 124 8.43 -17.72 11.45
C GLY A 124 9.53 -16.83 10.87
N LEU A 125 9.31 -15.51 10.80
CA LEU A 125 10.27 -14.54 10.24
C LEU A 125 11.30 -14.04 11.25
N THR A 126 10.88 -13.71 12.47
CA THR A 126 11.71 -12.94 13.43
C THR A 126 11.81 -13.56 14.82
N ASN A 127 11.01 -14.59 15.14
CA ASN A 127 10.85 -15.13 16.50
C ASN A 127 10.52 -14.02 17.54
N SER A 128 9.71 -13.04 17.13
CA SER A 128 9.27 -11.90 17.95
C SER A 128 7.74 -11.85 18.07
N THR A 129 7.22 -11.09 19.03
CA THR A 129 5.76 -10.89 19.13
C THR A 129 5.26 -9.95 18.03
N VAL A 130 3.96 -10.01 17.72
CA VAL A 130 3.34 -9.11 16.74
C VAL A 130 3.61 -7.63 17.04
N VAL A 131 3.51 -7.24 18.31
CA VAL A 131 3.78 -5.86 18.75
C VAL A 131 5.24 -5.47 18.55
N GLN A 132 6.18 -6.37 18.87
CA GLN A 132 7.61 -6.14 18.67
C GLN A 132 7.94 -6.00 17.18
N PHE A 133 7.37 -6.87 16.35
CA PHE A 133 7.53 -6.82 14.90
C PHE A 133 7.01 -5.49 14.33
N CYS A 134 5.82 -5.03 14.72
CA CYS A 134 5.30 -3.75 14.26
C CYS A 134 6.21 -2.58 14.62
N LYS A 135 6.71 -2.54 15.86
CA LYS A 135 7.60 -1.47 16.35
C LYS A 135 8.98 -1.49 15.69
N ALA A 136 9.49 -2.65 15.28
CA ALA A 136 10.83 -2.80 14.73
C ALA A 136 10.89 -2.81 13.20
N SER A 137 9.87 -3.35 12.53
CA SER A 137 9.93 -3.70 11.10
C SER A 137 8.75 -3.17 10.27
N VAL A 138 7.80 -2.46 10.88
CA VAL A 138 6.65 -1.87 10.15
C VAL A 138 6.62 -0.36 10.31
N GLU A 139 6.63 0.14 11.54
CA GLU A 139 6.50 1.57 11.85
C GLU A 139 7.73 2.41 11.47
N PRO A 140 8.98 1.94 11.64
CA PRO A 140 10.15 2.74 11.30
C PRO A 140 10.27 2.99 9.79
N MET A 141 10.73 4.20 9.45
CA MET A 141 11.09 4.53 8.06
C MET A 141 12.28 3.70 7.59
N GLY A 142 12.24 3.31 6.32
CA GLY A 142 13.32 2.56 5.68
C GLY A 142 13.30 1.04 5.90
N GLU A 143 12.33 0.52 6.65
CA GLU A 143 12.11 -0.92 6.77
C GLU A 143 11.43 -1.48 5.51
N GLU A 144 12.02 -2.51 4.91
CA GLU A 144 11.50 -3.14 3.70
C GLU A 144 10.15 -3.81 3.96
N SER A 145 9.28 -3.79 2.94
CA SER A 145 7.97 -4.44 2.98
C SER A 145 8.03 -5.82 2.34
N ASP A 146 7.46 -6.82 3.02
CA ASP A 146 7.27 -8.17 2.53
C ASP A 146 5.77 -8.50 2.47
N HIS A 147 5.40 -9.76 2.24
CA HIS A 147 4.03 -10.23 2.08
C HIS A 147 3.13 -9.84 3.26
N VAL A 148 3.65 -9.87 4.49
CA VAL A 148 2.91 -9.45 5.69
C VAL A 148 2.43 -8.01 5.58
N HIS A 149 3.30 -7.09 5.14
CA HIS A 149 2.96 -5.68 4.95
C HIS A 149 1.95 -5.48 3.82
N ILE A 150 2.11 -6.21 2.71
CA ILE A 150 1.23 -6.10 1.55
C ILE A 150 -0.19 -6.60 1.88
N ILE A 151 -0.31 -7.76 2.54
CA ILE A 151 -1.60 -8.32 2.98
C ILE A 151 -2.29 -7.34 3.91
N ALA A 152 -1.60 -6.89 4.96
CA ALA A 152 -2.18 -5.97 5.94
C ALA A 152 -2.62 -4.65 5.30
N LEU A 153 -1.83 -4.04 4.43
CA LEU A 153 -2.23 -2.79 3.76
C LEU A 153 -3.44 -3.01 2.84
N SER A 154 -3.41 -4.09 2.04
CA SER A 154 -4.49 -4.44 1.12
C SER A 154 -5.82 -4.67 1.87
N ASP A 155 -5.79 -5.42 2.96
CA ASP A 155 -6.95 -5.72 3.79
C ASP A 155 -7.49 -4.48 4.51
N ALA A 156 -6.60 -3.66 5.08
CA ALA A 156 -6.98 -2.45 5.80
C ALA A 156 -7.73 -1.46 4.90
N LEU A 157 -7.18 -1.17 3.72
CA LEU A 157 -7.75 -0.21 2.78
C LEU A 157 -8.80 -0.83 1.85
N GLY A 158 -8.85 -2.15 1.74
CA GLY A 158 -9.69 -2.84 0.76
C GLY A 158 -9.25 -2.53 -0.66
N VAL A 159 -7.94 -2.52 -0.93
CA VAL A 159 -7.37 -2.22 -2.25
C VAL A 159 -6.62 -3.45 -2.77
N PRO A 160 -7.04 -4.07 -3.88
CA PRO A 160 -6.35 -5.23 -4.43
C PRO A 160 -5.01 -4.85 -5.06
N ILE A 161 -3.95 -5.60 -4.74
CA ILE A 161 -2.58 -5.36 -5.21
C ILE A 161 -2.08 -6.59 -5.95
N ARG A 162 -1.50 -6.40 -7.14
CA ARG A 162 -0.76 -7.45 -7.85
C ARG A 162 0.73 -7.21 -7.71
N VAL A 163 1.47 -8.25 -7.31
CA VAL A 163 2.94 -8.22 -7.32
C VAL A 163 3.47 -9.20 -8.36
N MET A 164 4.25 -8.69 -9.29
CA MET A 164 4.94 -9.42 -10.34
C MET A 164 6.36 -9.76 -9.86
N TYR A 165 6.74 -11.02 -10.01
CA TYR A 165 8.06 -11.53 -9.70
C TYR A 165 8.79 -11.93 -10.98
N LEU A 166 10.03 -11.47 -11.12
CA LEU A 166 10.92 -11.94 -12.18
C LEU A 166 11.69 -13.15 -11.64
N ASP A 167 11.25 -14.34 -12.04
CA ASP A 167 12.03 -15.53 -11.78
C ASP A 167 13.24 -15.57 -12.72
N ARG A 168 14.45 -15.67 -12.15
CA ARG A 168 15.70 -15.91 -12.90
C ARG A 168 16.09 -17.39 -12.90
N SER A 169 15.42 -18.23 -12.12
CA SER A 169 15.76 -19.65 -11.97
C SER A 169 15.42 -20.49 -13.20
N SER A 170 14.63 -19.95 -14.12
CA SER A 170 14.47 -20.44 -15.49
C SER A 170 15.76 -20.16 -16.30
N CYS A 171 16.84 -20.84 -15.93
CA CYS A 171 18.13 -20.83 -16.62
C CYS A 171 18.09 -21.59 -17.96
N ASP A 172 16.91 -21.87 -18.51
CA ASP A 172 16.74 -22.31 -19.90
C ASP A 172 16.49 -21.07 -20.74
N ALA A 173 17.40 -20.79 -21.66
CA ALA A 173 17.61 -19.55 -22.40
C ALA A 173 16.45 -19.09 -23.32
N GLY A 174 15.20 -19.05 -22.87
CA GLY A 174 14.08 -18.57 -23.67
C GLY A 174 12.76 -18.28 -22.93
N ASN A 175 12.53 -18.80 -21.72
CA ASN A 175 11.28 -18.56 -21.00
C ASN A 175 11.53 -17.86 -19.67
N ILE A 176 11.56 -16.53 -19.67
CA ILE A 176 11.34 -15.76 -18.43
C ILE A 176 9.91 -16.07 -18.00
N SER A 177 9.71 -17.01 -17.08
CA SER A 177 8.40 -17.26 -16.48
C SER A 177 8.12 -16.14 -15.49
N VAL A 178 7.17 -15.28 -15.83
CA VAL A 178 6.75 -14.20 -14.95
C VAL A 178 5.67 -14.75 -14.02
N ASN A 179 6.00 -14.91 -12.74
CA ASN A 179 5.03 -15.29 -11.72
C ASN A 179 4.38 -14.03 -11.14
N HIS A 180 3.12 -14.12 -10.75
CA HIS A 180 2.42 -13.05 -10.05
C HIS A 180 1.70 -13.59 -8.84
N HIS A 181 1.54 -12.73 -7.84
CA HIS A 181 0.70 -12.99 -6.69
C HIS A 181 -0.29 -11.83 -6.54
N ASP A 182 -1.57 -12.18 -6.42
CA ASP A 182 -2.63 -11.23 -6.17
C ASP A 182 -2.97 -11.21 -4.68
N PHE A 183 -2.91 -10.02 -4.10
CA PHE A 183 -3.30 -9.73 -2.73
C PHE A 183 -4.68 -9.09 -2.80
N SER A 184 -5.70 -9.91 -2.62
CA SER A 184 -7.09 -9.49 -2.61
C SER A 184 -7.56 -9.26 -1.18
N PRO A 185 -8.30 -8.18 -0.89
CA PRO A 185 -8.78 -7.89 0.45
C PRO A 185 -9.69 -9.00 1.01
N GLU A 186 -9.61 -9.29 2.31
CA GLU A 186 -10.37 -10.38 2.94
C GLU A 186 -11.89 -10.32 2.72
N ALA A 187 -12.48 -9.12 2.64
CA ALA A 187 -13.90 -8.94 2.36
C ALA A 187 -14.34 -9.53 1.01
N ASN A 188 -13.41 -9.68 0.06
CA ASN A 188 -13.68 -10.25 -1.25
C ASN A 188 -13.61 -11.80 -1.25
N SER A 189 -13.13 -12.42 -0.18
CA SER A 189 -12.98 -13.89 -0.07
C SER A 189 -14.22 -14.60 0.50
N SER A 190 -15.06 -13.90 1.28
CA SER A 190 -16.22 -14.53 1.94
C SER A 190 -17.43 -14.76 1.02
N ASP A 191 -17.57 -13.98 -0.05
CA ASP A 191 -18.60 -14.21 -1.06
C ASP A 191 -18.00 -15.07 -2.18
N GLY A 192 -18.21 -16.39 -2.10
CA GLY A 192 -17.67 -17.43 -3.01
C GLY A 192 -18.04 -17.32 -4.50
N ALA A 193 -18.46 -16.15 -4.99
CA ALA A 193 -18.67 -15.84 -6.39
C ALA A 193 -18.57 -14.32 -6.71
N ALA A 194 -18.17 -13.46 -5.77
CA ALA A 194 -17.86 -12.08 -6.12
C ALA A 194 -16.61 -12.11 -7.01
N ALA A 195 -16.75 -11.73 -8.27
CA ALA A 195 -15.64 -11.71 -9.22
C ALA A 195 -14.48 -10.95 -8.56
N ALA A 196 -13.39 -11.67 -8.25
CA ALA A 196 -12.22 -11.08 -7.63
C ALA A 196 -11.84 -9.83 -8.45
N GLU A 197 -11.98 -8.67 -7.83
CA GLU A 197 -11.77 -7.40 -8.52
C GLU A 197 -10.35 -7.39 -9.05
N LYS A 198 -10.20 -7.17 -10.37
CA LYS A 198 -8.89 -7.22 -11.01
C LYS A 198 -8.03 -6.12 -10.40
N PRO A 199 -6.85 -6.44 -9.83
CA PRO A 199 -5.98 -5.42 -9.25
C PRO A 199 -5.64 -4.33 -10.27
N TYR A 200 -5.87 -3.07 -9.90
CA TYR A 200 -5.47 -1.91 -10.69
C TYR A 200 -4.08 -1.37 -10.28
N ILE A 201 -3.59 -1.75 -9.09
CA ILE A 201 -2.20 -1.53 -8.68
C ILE A 201 -1.39 -2.77 -9.03
N THR A 202 -0.44 -2.62 -9.95
CA THR A 202 0.51 -3.68 -10.29
C THR A 202 1.95 -3.25 -10.04
N LEU A 203 2.62 -3.97 -9.16
CA LEU A 203 3.99 -3.69 -8.74
C LEU A 203 4.95 -4.76 -9.29
N LEU A 204 6.15 -4.35 -9.66
CA LEU A 204 7.27 -5.24 -9.94
C LEU A 204 8.13 -5.39 -8.69
N TYR A 205 8.25 -6.61 -8.19
CA TYR A 205 9.23 -6.95 -7.17
C TYR A 205 10.57 -7.34 -7.80
N ARG A 206 11.63 -6.71 -7.32
CA ARG A 206 13.03 -7.13 -7.43
C ARG A 206 13.55 -7.30 -5.99
N PRO A 207 14.60 -8.11 -5.72
CA PRO A 207 15.08 -8.30 -4.35
C PRO A 207 15.25 -6.96 -3.60
N GLY A 208 14.49 -6.77 -2.52
CA GLY A 208 14.46 -5.55 -1.69
C GLY A 208 13.87 -4.29 -2.33
N HIS A 209 13.18 -4.38 -3.48
CA HIS A 209 12.73 -3.20 -4.21
C HIS A 209 11.42 -3.39 -5.00
N TYR A 210 10.56 -2.37 -4.96
CA TYR A 210 9.31 -2.31 -5.72
C TYR A 210 9.33 -1.15 -6.72
N ASP A 211 8.80 -1.40 -7.91
CA ASP A 211 8.49 -0.40 -8.93
C ASP A 211 7.05 -0.59 -9.43
N ILE A 212 6.54 0.37 -10.19
CA ILE A 212 5.18 0.33 -10.74
C ILE A 212 5.24 -0.22 -12.17
N LEU A 213 4.36 -1.19 -12.48
CA LEU A 213 4.17 -1.70 -13.83
C LEU A 213 2.82 -1.25 -14.38
N TYR A 214 2.85 -0.73 -15.60
CA TYR A 214 1.65 -0.37 -16.33
C TYR A 214 1.26 -1.50 -17.29
N PRO A 215 0.02 -2.00 -17.24
CA PRO A 215 -0.47 -2.99 -18.19
C PRO A 215 -0.45 -2.43 -19.62
N LYS A 216 -0.70 -3.30 -20.59
CA LYS A 216 -0.92 -2.88 -21.98
C LYS A 216 -2.31 -2.29 -22.14
#